data_AF-K0VYS1-F1
#
_entry.id   AF-K0VYS1-F1
#
_cell.length_a   1.000
_cell.length_b   1.000
_cell.length_c   1.000
_cell.angle_alpha   90.00
_cell.angle_beta   90.00
_cell.angle_gamma   90.00
#
_symmetry.space_group_name_H-M   'P 1'
#
loop_
_entity.id
_entity.type
_entity.pdbx_description
1 polymer ?
#
loop_
_entity_poly.entity_id
_entity_poly.type
_entity_poly.pdbx_seq_one_letter_code
_entity_poly.pdbx_strand_id
1 'polypeptide(L)'
;SYFLGFAWVNGDEIQPWDLTLLRFEELLIIAVPTLYRGPFRAGLFEDLAASLDKSRHEGFVARVAGAFSEADMPVRMGKYVRAGHVQSEIHWMKADLIPNRLADA
;
A
#
# COMPACT_ATOMS: atom_id res chain seq x y z
N SER A 1 7.04 11.25 -8.61
CA SER A 1 7.92 10.60 -7.62
C SER A 1 8.06 9.13 -7.97
N TYR A 2 9.23 8.53 -7.73
CA TYR A 2 9.47 7.09 -7.83
C TYR A 2 9.34 6.38 -6.47
N PHE A 3 9.10 7.13 -5.40
CA PHE A 3 8.86 6.65 -4.06
C PHE A 3 7.49 7.16 -3.57
N LEU A 4 6.61 6.24 -3.17
CA LEU A 4 5.28 6.55 -2.67
C LEU A 4 5.14 6.05 -1.23
N GLY A 5 4.77 6.94 -0.32
CA GLY A 5 4.50 6.59 1.08
C GLY A 5 3.17 5.85 1.23
N PHE A 6 3.14 4.79 2.03
CA PHE A 6 1.93 3.98 2.26
C PHE A 6 1.66 3.64 3.73
N ALA A 7 2.62 3.85 4.63
CA ALA A 7 2.43 3.68 6.06
C ALA A 7 3.40 4.56 6.85
N TRP A 8 2.97 5.00 8.02
CA TRP A 8 3.85 5.53 9.06
C TRP A 8 3.70 4.65 10.29
N VAL A 9 4.83 4.11 10.75
CA VAL A 9 4.92 3.26 11.92
C VAL A 9 5.82 3.96 12.94
N ASN A 10 5.40 3.99 14.20
CA ASN A 10 6.19 4.52 15.32
C ASN A 10 6.29 3.44 16.41
N GLY A 11 7.49 2.90 16.63
CA GLY A 11 7.65 1.67 17.41
C GLY A 11 6.87 0.53 16.77
N ASP A 12 5.98 -0.10 17.54
CA ASP A 12 5.13 -1.21 17.07
C ASP A 12 3.70 -0.76 16.74
N GLU A 13 3.48 0.55 16.52
CA GLU A 13 2.17 1.12 16.23
C GLU A 13 2.10 1.74 14.84
N ILE A 14 1.17 1.22 14.03
CA ILE A 14 0.76 1.83 12.77
C ILE A 14 -0.08 3.06 13.11
N GLN A 15 0.37 4.23 12.65
CA GLN A 15 -0.29 5.49 12.95
C GLN A 15 -1.61 5.63 12.17
N PRO A 16 -2.56 6.45 12.66
CA PRO A 16 -3.80 6.76 11.95
C PRO A 16 -3.52 7.27 10.54
N TRP A 17 -4.38 6.93 9.58
CA TRP A 17 -4.16 7.30 8.18
C TRP A 17 -4.11 8.83 7.99
N ASP A 18 -4.94 9.57 8.71
CA ASP A 18 -4.96 11.04 8.58
C ASP A 18 -3.67 11.67 9.11
N LEU A 19 -3.15 11.19 10.25
CA LEU A 19 -1.86 11.63 10.77
C LEU A 19 -0.70 11.19 9.87
N THR A 20 -0.82 10.01 9.24
CA THR A 20 0.16 9.53 8.25
C THR A 20 0.23 10.47 7.05
N LEU A 21 -0.92 10.91 6.53
CA LEU A 21 -0.97 11.85 5.40
C LEU A 21 -0.37 13.22 5.76
N LEU A 22 -0.71 13.77 6.94
CA LEU A 22 -0.09 15.00 7.44
C LEU A 22 1.42 14.87 7.57
N ARG A 23 1.90 13.75 8.13
CA ARG A 23 3.33 13.49 8.28
C ARG A 23 4.04 13.37 6.94
N PHE A 24 3.40 12.76 5.95
CA PHE A 24 3.95 12.70 4.59
C PHE A 24 4.04 14.08 3.95
N GLU A 25 3.04 14.94 4.13
CA GLU A 25 3.08 16.33 3.66
C GLU A 25 4.25 17.11 4.28
N GLU A 26 4.44 17.04 5.60
CA GLU A 26 5.56 17.65 6.31
C GLU A 26 6.94 17.21 5.79
N LEU A 27 7.03 15.96 5.36
CA LEU A 27 8.26 15.34 4.85
C LEU A 27 8.40 15.41 3.32
N LEU A 28 7.46 16.06 2.63
CA LEU A 28 7.40 16.12 1.16
C LEU A 28 7.35 14.74 0.49
N ILE A 29 6.73 13.75 1.15
CA ILE A 29 6.50 12.40 0.64
C ILE A 29 5.15 12.35 -0.08
N ILE A 30 5.15 11.91 -1.33
CA ILE A 30 3.88 11.69 -2.05
C ILE A 30 3.27 10.37 -1.56
N ALA A 31 2.04 10.43 -1.03
CA ALA A 31 1.31 9.25 -0.61
C ALA A 31 0.75 8.45 -1.79
N VAL A 32 0.51 7.15 -1.57
CA VAL A 32 -0.35 6.35 -2.47
C VAL A 32 -1.78 6.94 -2.53
N PRO A 33 -2.48 6.85 -3.68
CA PRO A 33 -3.83 7.37 -3.80
C PRO A 33 -4.83 6.59 -2.92
N THR A 34 -5.76 7.31 -2.30
CA THR A 34 -6.87 6.69 -1.57
C THR A 34 -7.97 6.32 -2.56
N LEU A 35 -8.31 5.03 -2.67
CA LEU A 35 -9.39 4.55 -3.54
C LEU A 35 -10.78 4.70 -2.91
N TYR A 36 -10.87 4.53 -1.58
CA TYR A 36 -12.10 4.61 -0.83
C TYR A 36 -11.82 4.96 0.64
N ARG A 37 -12.70 5.75 1.24
CA ARG A 37 -12.72 6.01 2.69
C ARG A 37 -14.16 5.99 3.19
N GLY A 38 -14.44 5.10 4.13
CA GLY A 38 -15.77 4.95 4.70
C GLY A 38 -15.95 3.60 5.39
N PRO A 39 -17.16 3.31 5.90
CA PRO A 39 -17.46 2.02 6.49
C PRO A 39 -17.38 0.90 5.46
N PHE A 40 -17.16 -0.33 5.93
CA PHE A 40 -17.34 -1.50 5.09
C PHE A 40 -18.79 -1.63 4.64
N ARG A 41 -19.00 -2.07 3.40
CA ARG A 41 -20.28 -2.54 2.88
C ARG A 41 -20.05 -3.82 2.09
N ALA A 42 -21.08 -4.66 2.00
CA ALA A 42 -21.04 -5.82 1.12
C ALA A 42 -20.74 -5.38 -0.33
N GLY A 43 -19.90 -6.16 -1.03
CA GLY A 43 -19.49 -5.88 -2.40
C GLY A 43 -18.39 -4.82 -2.56
N LEU A 44 -17.95 -4.16 -1.48
CA LEU A 44 -16.99 -3.05 -1.57
C LEU A 44 -15.69 -3.45 -2.27
N PHE A 45 -15.11 -4.60 -1.90
CA PHE A 45 -13.82 -5.02 -2.42
C PHE A 45 -13.94 -5.55 -3.84
N GLU A 46 -15.04 -6.20 -4.17
CA GLU A 46 -15.38 -6.67 -5.51
C GLU A 46 -15.52 -5.48 -6.47
N ASP A 47 -16.26 -4.44 -6.06
CA ASP A 47 -16.42 -3.21 -6.84
C ASP A 47 -15.08 -2.51 -7.07
N LEU A 48 -14.26 -2.37 -6.02
CA LEU A 48 -12.92 -1.79 -6.14
C LEU A 48 -12.03 -2.61 -7.07
N ALA A 49 -12.02 -3.94 -6.92
CA ALA A 49 -11.24 -4.83 -7.78
C ALA A 49 -11.69 -4.79 -9.26
N ALA A 50 -13.00 -4.58 -9.51
CA ALA A 50 -13.55 -4.41 -10.85
C ALA A 50 -13.17 -3.07 -11.49
N SER A 51 -13.01 -2.01 -10.69
CA SER A 51 -12.61 -0.68 -11.16
C SER A 51 -11.11 -0.54 -11.48
N LEU A 52 -10.27 -1.49 -11.04
CA LEU A 52 -8.83 -1.42 -11.30
C LEU A 52 -8.51 -1.70 -12.76
N ASP A 53 -7.67 -0.84 -13.35
CA ASP A 53 -6.92 -1.21 -14.56
C ASP A 53 -5.86 -2.27 -14.21
N LYS A 54 -6.21 -3.53 -14.39
CA LYS A 54 -5.38 -4.69 -14.05
C LYS A 54 -4.13 -4.82 -14.92
N SER A 55 -4.03 -4.07 -16.03
CA SER A 55 -2.79 -4.01 -16.83
C SER A 55 -1.72 -3.15 -16.17
N ARG A 56 -2.13 -2.20 -15.31
CA ARG A 56 -1.25 -1.24 -14.65
C ARG A 56 -1.14 -1.47 -13.15
N HIS A 57 -2.24 -1.80 -12.49
CA HIS A 57 -2.31 -1.93 -11.03
C HIS A 57 -2.35 -3.39 -10.60
N GLU A 58 -1.45 -3.77 -9.69
CA GLU A 58 -1.40 -5.11 -9.12
C GLU A 58 -2.64 -5.39 -8.25
N GLY A 59 -3.09 -4.39 -7.50
CA GLY A 59 -4.13 -4.56 -6.51
C GLY A 59 -4.26 -3.36 -5.60
N PHE A 60 -4.81 -3.58 -4.41
CA PHE A 60 -4.96 -2.55 -3.38
C PHE A 60 -4.78 -3.13 -1.98
N VAL A 61 -4.49 -2.24 -1.03
CA VAL A 61 -4.45 -2.54 0.40
C VAL A 61 -5.64 -1.86 1.06
N ALA A 62 -6.34 -2.58 1.93
CA ALA A 62 -7.35 -2.05 2.82
C ALA A 62 -6.81 -2.10 4.25
N ARG A 63 -7.01 -1.03 5.03
CA ARG A 63 -6.67 -0.97 6.45
C ARG A 63 -7.75 -0.22 7.23
N VAL A 64 -7.84 -0.48 8.53
CA VAL A 64 -8.58 0.43 9.42
C VAL A 64 -7.94 1.82 9.40
N ALA A 65 -8.76 2.87 9.41
CA ALA A 65 -8.25 4.24 9.34
C ALA A 65 -7.55 4.70 10.63
N GLY A 66 -7.95 4.14 11.78
CA GLY A 66 -7.34 4.42 13.08
C GLY A 66 -5.95 3.79 13.26
N ALA A 67 -5.32 4.10 14.38
CA ALA A 67 -4.09 3.43 14.82
C ALA A 67 -4.36 1.97 15.18
N PHE A 68 -3.33 1.13 15.07
CA PHE A 68 -3.34 -0.26 15.54
C PHE A 68 -1.91 -0.77 15.73
N SER A 69 -1.74 -1.81 16.54
CA SER A 69 -0.44 -2.46 16.73
C SER A 69 -0.05 -3.26 15.48
N GLU A 70 1.25 -3.38 15.21
CA GLU A 70 1.77 -4.30 14.18
C GLU A 70 1.29 -5.73 14.38
N ALA A 71 1.15 -6.18 15.62
CA ALA A 71 0.63 -7.52 15.93
C ALA A 71 -0.82 -7.73 15.43
N ASP A 72 -1.58 -6.65 15.26
CA ASP A 72 -2.98 -6.69 14.79
C ASP A 72 -3.10 -6.58 13.27
N MET A 73 -2.01 -6.45 12.52
CA MET A 73 -2.04 -6.41 11.04
C MET A 73 -2.90 -7.53 10.42
N PRO A 74 -2.85 -8.81 10.88
CA PRO A 74 -3.65 -9.88 10.29
C PRO A 74 -5.17 -9.68 10.34
N VAL A 75 -5.66 -8.81 11.24
CA VAL A 75 -7.10 -8.55 11.42
C VAL A 75 -7.49 -7.08 11.15
N ARG A 76 -6.52 -6.18 11.00
CA ARG A 76 -6.73 -4.74 10.78
C ARG A 76 -6.38 -4.28 9.38
N MET A 77 -5.73 -5.12 8.58
CA MET A 77 -5.44 -4.84 7.18
C MET A 77 -5.51 -6.10 6.31
N GLY A 78 -5.68 -5.89 5.01
CA GLY A 78 -5.71 -6.94 4.01
C GLY A 78 -5.35 -6.38 2.65
N LYS A 79 -5.09 -7.27 1.69
CA LYS A 79 -4.79 -6.88 0.32
C LYS A 79 -5.55 -7.72 -0.68
N TYR A 80 -5.94 -7.09 -1.78
CA TYR A 80 -6.33 -7.76 -3.00
C TYR A 80 -5.17 -7.70 -3.97
N VAL A 81 -4.89 -8.81 -4.65
CA VAL A 81 -3.89 -8.91 -5.72
C VAL A 81 -4.55 -9.59 -6.91
N ARG A 82 -4.37 -9.02 -8.11
CA ARG A 82 -4.91 -9.60 -9.34
C ARG A 82 -4.33 -10.99 -9.61
N ALA A 83 -5.12 -11.83 -10.28
CA ALA A 83 -4.65 -13.14 -10.74
C ALA A 83 -3.43 -12.99 -11.68
N GLY A 84 -2.50 -13.96 -11.61
CA GLY A 84 -1.33 -14.00 -12.49
C GLY A 84 -0.27 -12.94 -12.19
N HIS A 85 -0.29 -12.30 -11.01
CA HIS A 85 0.72 -11.31 -10.61
C HIS A 85 2.10 -11.94 -10.37
N VAL A 86 2.18 -13.12 -9.75
CA VAL A 86 3.45 -13.84 -9.56
C VAL A 86 3.75 -14.63 -10.82
N GLN A 87 4.77 -14.23 -11.57
CA GLN A 87 5.17 -14.87 -12.83
C GLN A 87 6.56 -15.51 -12.78
N SER A 88 7.33 -15.35 -11.70
CA SER A 88 8.61 -16.03 -11.52
C SER A 88 8.71 -16.69 -10.15
N GLU A 89 9.37 -17.85 -10.11
CA GLU A 89 9.65 -18.59 -8.87
C GLU A 89 10.90 -18.07 -8.14
N ILE A 90 11.66 -17.15 -8.76
CA ILE A 90 12.82 -16.54 -8.13
C ILE A 90 12.33 -15.49 -7.14
N HIS A 91 12.41 -15.83 -5.85
CA HIS A 91 12.15 -14.89 -4.77
C HIS A 91 13.03 -13.65 -4.95
N TRP A 92 12.42 -12.46 -5.09
CA TRP A 92 13.12 -11.19 -5.39
C TRP A 92 14.30 -10.89 -4.44
N MET A 93 14.20 -11.33 -3.18
CA MET A 93 15.29 -11.24 -2.19
C MET A 93 16.61 -11.92 -2.61
N LYS A 94 16.57 -12.82 -3.61
CA LYS A 94 17.73 -13.52 -4.16
C LYS A 94 18.17 -12.98 -5.52
N ALA A 95 17.45 -11.99 -6.07
CA ALA A 95 17.82 -11.36 -7.32
C ALA A 95 18.89 -10.27 -7.09
N ASP A 96 19.75 -10.06 -8.08
CA ASP A 96 20.74 -8.99 -8.04
C ASP A 96 20.06 -7.62 -7.97
N LEU A 97 20.55 -6.75 -7.09
CA LEU A 97 20.06 -5.38 -6.97
C LEU A 97 20.67 -4.52 -8.09
N ILE A 98 19.85 -4.09 -9.04
CA ILE A 98 20.26 -3.24 -10.16
C ILE A 98 19.91 -1.77 -9.85
N PRO A 99 20.88 -0.84 -9.80
CA PRO A 99 20.60 0.57 -9.56
C PRO A 99 19.74 1.20 -10.67
N ASN A 100 18.73 1.98 -10.28
CA ASN A 100 17.82 2.66 -11.22
C ASN A 100 18.44 3.89 -11.91
N ARG A 101 19.63 4.36 -11.46
CA ARG A 101 20.39 5.51 -12.00
C ARG A 101 19.62 6.84 -12.04
N LEU A 102 18.58 7.00 -11.20
CA LEU A 102 17.74 8.20 -11.19
C LEU A 102 18.37 9.41 -10.48
N ALA A 103 19.42 9.23 -9.70
CA ALA A 103 20.08 10.31 -8.95
C ALA A 103 21.12 11.11 -9.76
N ASP A 104 21.59 10.55 -10.88
CA ASP A 104 22.63 11.14 -11.73
C ASP A 104 22.06 11.87 -12.97
N ALA A 105 20.73 12.07 -13.03
CA ALA A 105 19.99 12.66 -14.15
C ALA A 105 19.38 14.02 -13.80
#